data_AF-A0A6G1GD87-F1
#
_entry.id   AF-A0A6G1GD87-F1
#
_cell.length_a   1.000
_cell.length_b   1.000
_cell.length_c   1.000
_cell.angle_alpha   90.00
_cell.angle_beta   90.00
_cell.angle_gamma   90.00
#
_symmetry.space_group_name_H-M   'P 1'
#
loop_
_entity.id
_entity.type
_entity.pdbx_description
1 polymer ?
#
loop_
_entity_poly.entity_id
_entity_poly.type
_entity_poly.pdbx_seq_one_letter_code
_entity_poly.pdbx_strand_id
1 'polypeptide(L)'
;MALQRLSLLAMTLPLAASFQNTSPFFLLSTNQIPVSSLDSIPLQSGSSVLSSTKDVLSTCPSDTYILISQPGTSPLDFTDGDATPHLRKLLQKDTDRVRSSATIPNVLGSVDVNELAQWLSQKCHARIDDIDVNAYISPSQSELPRVIKAEFPMLPVDEFRAGKLSSYDSFLHSLLSTFENQSLTLLYTTTPPPASYVPSQENLSPTYEMDDPFASVLHEDLRRDVSAHDSEGTLPEGGLFERYQFFSPAIFMTLIVSILLLLVLYIAISALSGLQVSYFAFSKEMGPSGYKKIQ
;
A
#
# COMPACT_ATOMS: atom_id res chain seq x y z
N MET A 1 5.96 -35.10 -37.42
CA MET A 1 6.71 -34.12 -36.59
C MET A 1 5.71 -33.12 -36.00
N ALA A 2 5.02 -33.46 -34.90
CA ALA A 2 3.99 -32.58 -34.34
C ALA A 2 3.71 -32.87 -32.85
N LEU A 3 4.73 -33.26 -32.09
CA LEU A 3 4.57 -33.69 -30.68
C LEU A 3 5.63 -33.11 -29.73
N GLN A 4 6.25 -31.98 -30.10
CA GLN A 4 7.29 -31.32 -29.30
C GLN A 4 6.98 -29.86 -28.91
N ARG A 5 5.74 -29.40 -29.06
CA ARG A 5 5.37 -27.99 -28.77
C ARG A 5 4.24 -27.84 -27.74
N LEU A 6 4.30 -28.59 -26.64
CA LEU A 6 3.28 -28.52 -25.57
C LEU A 6 3.84 -28.44 -24.14
N SER A 7 5.12 -28.11 -23.95
CA SER A 7 5.67 -27.84 -22.61
C SER A 7 6.22 -26.42 -22.53
N LEU A 8 5.36 -25.42 -22.35
CA LEU A 8 5.74 -24.08 -21.91
C LEU A 8 4.46 -23.31 -21.49
N LEU A 9 3.78 -23.78 -20.43
CA LEU A 9 2.76 -22.99 -19.76
C LEU A 9 2.59 -23.42 -18.29
N ALA A 10 3.65 -23.30 -17.49
CA ALA A 10 3.57 -23.48 -16.04
C ALA A 10 4.67 -22.68 -15.34
N MET A 11 4.56 -21.34 -15.32
CA MET A 11 5.32 -20.49 -14.39
C MET A 11 4.74 -19.06 -14.34
N THR A 12 3.49 -18.96 -13.90
CA THR A 12 2.87 -17.74 -13.37
C THR A 12 2.01 -18.25 -12.21
N LEU A 13 2.13 -17.91 -10.93
CA LEU A 13 2.67 -16.77 -10.19
C LEU A 13 3.14 -17.26 -8.80
N PRO A 14 3.96 -16.46 -8.07
CA PRO A 14 3.35 -15.65 -7.02
C PRO A 14 3.91 -14.21 -7.05
N LEU A 15 3.17 -13.27 -7.66
CA LEU A 15 3.51 -11.84 -7.61
C LEU A 15 2.80 -11.10 -6.46
N ALA A 16 2.20 -11.81 -5.49
CA ALA A 16 1.47 -11.18 -4.38
C ALA A 16 2.26 -11.08 -3.06
N ALA A 17 3.53 -11.51 -3.04
CA ALA A 17 4.36 -11.51 -1.82
C ALA A 17 5.26 -10.27 -1.68
N SER A 18 5.15 -9.25 -2.54
CA SER A 18 6.13 -8.16 -2.60
C SER A 18 6.05 -7.15 -1.44
N PHE A 19 5.01 -7.20 -0.61
CA PHE A 19 4.81 -6.27 0.52
C PHE A 19 4.74 -6.96 1.88
N GLN A 20 5.03 -8.26 1.96
CA GLN A 20 4.95 -8.98 3.24
C GLN A 20 6.07 -8.58 4.22
N ASN A 21 7.18 -8.05 3.70
CA ASN A 21 8.35 -7.63 4.47
C ASN A 21 8.55 -6.10 4.45
N THR A 22 7.46 -5.34 4.29
CA THR A 22 7.47 -3.89 4.38
C THR A 22 6.73 -3.42 5.61
N SER A 23 7.16 -2.28 6.16
CA SER A 23 6.52 -1.66 7.31
C SER A 23 6.45 -0.14 7.13
N PRO A 24 5.44 0.55 7.70
CA PRO A 24 5.23 1.97 7.44
C PRO A 24 6.17 2.86 8.26
N PHE A 25 6.52 4.01 7.71
CA PHE A 25 7.29 5.05 8.40
C PHE A 25 6.49 6.34 8.44
N PHE A 26 6.45 6.98 9.61
CA PHE A 26 5.75 8.26 9.78
C PHE A 26 6.71 9.31 10.31
N LEU A 27 6.57 10.52 9.77
CA LEU A 27 7.30 11.70 10.21
C LEU A 27 6.31 12.83 10.46
N LEU A 28 6.40 13.45 11.63
CA LEU A 28 5.53 14.53 12.07
C LEU A 28 6.38 15.65 12.63
N SER A 29 6.05 16.90 12.30
CA SER A 29 6.73 18.06 12.86
C SER A 29 5.76 19.21 13.15
N THR A 30 5.98 19.88 14.28
CA THR A 30 5.26 21.12 14.64
C THR A 30 5.75 22.31 13.82
N ASN A 31 6.91 22.21 13.18
CA ASN A 31 7.47 23.24 12.32
C ASN A 31 7.32 22.88 10.85
N GLN A 32 7.37 23.89 10.00
CA GLN A 32 7.22 23.70 8.56
C GLN A 32 8.53 23.18 7.98
N ILE A 33 8.52 21.92 7.57
CA ILE A 33 9.66 21.20 7.00
C ILE A 33 9.34 20.70 5.59
N PRO A 34 10.35 20.65 4.69
CA PRO A 34 10.16 20.25 3.29
C PRO A 34 10.03 18.71 3.19
N VAL A 35 8.82 18.19 3.35
CA VAL A 35 8.53 16.74 3.36
C VAL A 35 8.21 16.14 1.99
N SER A 36 8.19 16.95 0.92
CA SER A 36 7.81 16.52 -0.44
C SER A 36 8.66 15.37 -1.00
N SER A 37 9.92 15.25 -0.58
CA SER A 37 10.81 14.16 -0.96
C SER A 37 10.46 12.82 -0.31
N LEU A 38 9.76 12.84 0.84
CA LEU A 38 9.34 11.64 1.56
C LEU A 38 7.97 11.14 1.07
N ASP A 39 7.03 12.04 0.76
CA ASP A 39 5.65 11.68 0.39
C ASP A 39 5.46 11.21 -1.06
N SER A 40 6.41 11.51 -1.94
CA SER A 40 6.24 11.28 -3.39
C SER A 40 6.39 9.81 -3.81
N ILE A 41 6.94 8.94 -2.95
CA ILE A 41 7.27 7.54 -3.32
C ILE A 41 6.66 6.57 -2.29
N PRO A 42 5.70 5.71 -2.71
CA PRO A 42 4.99 4.80 -1.80
C PRO A 42 5.82 3.61 -1.30
N LEU A 43 6.97 3.35 -1.93
CA LEU A 43 7.90 2.26 -1.57
C LEU A 43 9.34 2.79 -1.55
N GLN A 44 10.01 2.74 -0.40
CA GLN A 44 11.39 3.18 -0.27
C GLN A 44 12.22 2.17 0.56
N SER A 45 13.54 2.14 0.39
CA SER A 45 14.40 1.37 1.29
C SER A 45 14.63 2.13 2.59
N GLY A 46 14.84 1.42 3.70
CA GLY A 46 15.14 2.03 5.00
C GLY A 46 16.36 2.97 4.95
N SER A 47 17.38 2.64 4.14
CA SER A 47 18.55 3.50 3.91
C SER A 47 18.21 4.79 3.17
N SER A 48 17.33 4.73 2.17
CA SER A 48 16.85 5.91 1.43
C SER A 48 16.05 6.82 2.35
N VAL A 49 15.10 6.24 3.11
CA VAL A 49 14.31 6.98 4.11
C VAL A 49 15.22 7.65 5.14
N LEU A 50 16.25 6.95 5.62
CA LEU A 50 17.22 7.50 6.55
C LEU A 50 17.99 8.69 5.95
N SER A 51 18.46 8.58 4.70
CA SER A 51 19.13 9.70 4.01
C SER A 51 18.21 10.90 3.80
N SER A 52 17.01 10.68 3.29
CA SER A 52 16.02 11.76 3.07
C SER A 52 15.62 12.42 4.38
N THR A 53 15.48 11.64 5.46
CA THR A 53 15.20 12.17 6.80
C THR A 53 16.34 13.06 7.30
N LYS A 54 17.61 12.64 7.14
CA LYS A 54 18.78 13.46 7.49
C LYS A 54 18.81 14.76 6.68
N ASP A 55 18.45 14.73 5.40
CA ASP A 55 18.40 15.93 4.57
C ASP A 55 17.31 16.90 5.03
N VAL A 56 16.10 16.40 5.34
CA VAL A 56 14.98 17.20 5.84
C VAL A 56 15.27 17.83 7.20
N LEU A 57 15.99 17.12 8.08
CA LEU A 57 16.35 17.59 9.41
C LEU A 57 17.70 18.31 9.49
N SER A 58 18.36 18.54 8.34
CA SER A 58 19.71 19.14 8.27
C SER A 58 19.80 20.54 8.87
N THR A 59 18.69 21.27 8.92
CA THR A 59 18.55 22.62 9.50
C THR A 59 18.16 22.61 10.98
N CYS A 60 18.00 21.43 11.59
CA CYS A 60 17.62 21.24 12.98
C CYS A 60 16.37 22.06 13.37
N PRO A 61 15.22 21.81 12.72
CA PRO A 61 14.03 22.67 12.85
C PRO A 61 13.37 22.60 14.22
N SER A 62 13.65 21.59 15.05
CA SER A 62 12.98 21.36 16.34
C SER A 62 13.99 21.23 17.49
N ASP A 63 13.55 21.57 18.69
CA ASP A 63 14.35 21.45 19.92
C ASP A 63 14.23 20.04 20.52
N THR A 64 13.09 19.38 20.30
CA THR A 64 12.86 18.00 20.76
C THR A 64 12.63 17.08 19.57
N TYR A 65 13.41 16.00 19.49
CA TYR A 65 13.22 14.91 18.54
C TYR A 65 12.77 13.68 19.31
N ILE A 66 11.60 13.13 18.98
CA ILE A 66 11.13 11.86 19.55
C ILE A 66 11.29 10.79 18.48
N LEU A 67 12.09 9.78 18.78
CA LEU A 67 12.33 8.63 17.91
C LEU A 67 11.66 7.41 18.53
N ILE A 68 10.71 6.85 17.81
CA ILE A 68 9.94 5.69 18.23
C ILE A 68 10.29 4.50 17.35
N SER A 69 10.62 3.39 17.97
CA SER A 69 10.78 2.09 17.31
C SER A 69 9.62 1.19 17.71
N GLN A 70 8.79 0.78 16.75
CA GLN A 70 7.73 -0.20 16.98
C GLN A 70 7.94 -1.46 16.13
N PRO A 71 8.38 -2.57 16.75
CA PRO A 71 8.63 -3.79 16.02
C PRO A 71 7.36 -4.62 15.78
N GLY A 72 7.35 -5.33 14.66
CA GLY A 72 6.34 -6.34 14.36
C GLY A 72 5.02 -5.80 13.79
N THR A 73 5.09 -4.69 13.05
CA THR A 73 3.90 -4.06 12.47
C THR A 73 3.86 -4.16 10.96
N SER A 74 2.67 -4.29 10.39
CA SER A 74 2.39 -4.22 8.96
C SER A 74 1.62 -2.94 8.59
N PRO A 75 1.58 -2.54 7.32
CA PRO A 75 0.78 -1.39 6.88
C PRO A 75 -0.71 -1.53 7.20
N LEU A 76 -1.24 -2.77 7.21
CA LEU A 76 -2.64 -3.07 7.51
C LEU A 76 -3.04 -2.75 8.96
N ASP A 77 -2.07 -2.59 9.86
CA ASP A 77 -2.34 -2.30 11.27
C ASP A 77 -2.79 -0.85 11.48
N PHE A 78 -2.38 0.01 10.55
CA PHE A 78 -2.61 1.44 10.58
C PHE A 78 -3.73 1.87 9.63
N THR A 79 -4.30 0.92 8.86
CA THR A 79 -5.50 1.17 8.06
C THR A 79 -6.77 1.14 8.89
N ASP A 80 -6.80 0.32 9.94
CA ASP A 80 -7.91 0.29 10.89
C ASP A 80 -7.85 1.52 11.81
N GLY A 81 -8.94 2.30 11.77
CA GLY A 81 -9.04 3.55 12.49
C GLY A 81 -9.05 3.44 14.00
N ASP A 82 -9.47 2.28 14.50
CA ASP A 82 -9.63 2.02 15.92
C ASP A 82 -8.32 1.59 16.59
N ALA A 83 -7.38 1.09 15.79
CA ALA A 83 -6.07 0.65 16.28
C ALA A 83 -5.13 1.82 16.60
N THR A 84 -5.23 2.95 15.88
CA THR A 84 -4.37 4.14 16.07
C THR A 84 -5.11 5.49 15.95
N PRO A 85 -6.13 5.74 16.77
CA PRO A 85 -6.97 6.94 16.64
C PRO A 85 -6.20 8.27 16.82
N HIS A 86 -5.24 8.34 17.74
CA HIS A 86 -4.48 9.57 18.03
C HIS A 86 -3.42 9.85 16.96
N LEU A 87 -2.62 8.84 16.59
CA LEU A 87 -1.63 8.97 15.52
C LEU A 87 -2.30 9.38 14.20
N ARG A 88 -3.46 8.80 13.87
CA ARG A 88 -4.21 9.16 12.67
C ARG A 88 -4.67 10.61 12.67
N LYS A 89 -5.21 11.12 13.79
CA LYS A 89 -5.59 12.53 13.93
C LYS A 89 -4.40 13.47 13.74
N LEU A 90 -3.22 13.10 14.26
CA LEU A 90 -1.99 13.86 14.07
C LEU A 90 -1.54 13.88 12.59
N LEU A 91 -1.63 12.75 11.89
CA LEU A 91 -1.24 12.63 10.49
C LEU A 91 -2.19 13.40 9.55
N GLN A 92 -3.48 13.42 9.87
CA GLN A 92 -4.52 14.16 9.13
C GLN A 92 -4.42 15.69 9.32
N LYS A 93 -3.49 16.18 10.16
CA LYS A 93 -3.33 17.60 10.51
C LYS A 93 -4.61 18.22 11.10
N ASP A 94 -5.46 17.39 11.72
CA ASP A 94 -6.67 17.83 12.41
C ASP A 94 -6.34 18.71 13.64
N THR A 95 -5.15 18.50 14.21
CA THR A 95 -4.61 19.37 15.24
C THR A 95 -3.81 20.51 14.63
N ASP A 96 -4.14 21.76 14.96
CA ASP A 96 -3.39 22.99 14.59
C ASP A 96 -1.90 22.98 14.97
N ARG A 97 -1.50 22.01 15.80
CA ARG A 97 -0.15 21.79 16.30
C ARG A 97 0.81 21.22 15.24
N VAL A 98 0.33 20.39 14.32
CA VAL A 98 1.19 19.72 13.31
C VAL A 98 1.17 20.55 12.02
N ARG A 99 2.33 21.05 11.60
CA ARG A 99 2.46 21.86 10.37
C ARG A 99 2.87 21.02 9.17
N SER A 100 3.75 20.05 9.39
CA SER A 100 4.22 19.12 8.37
C SER A 100 4.10 17.68 8.85
N SER A 101 3.58 16.82 7.99
CA SER A 101 3.49 15.38 8.18
C SER A 101 3.90 14.68 6.89
N ALA A 102 4.58 13.55 7.00
CA ALA A 102 4.92 12.67 5.90
C ALA A 102 4.67 11.21 6.27
N THR A 103 4.20 10.42 5.31
CA THR A 103 3.90 8.99 5.52
C THR A 103 4.41 8.16 4.35
N ILE A 104 5.27 7.20 4.66
CA ILE A 104 5.75 6.21 3.70
C ILE A 104 5.11 4.87 4.05
N PRO A 105 4.11 4.39 3.29
CA PRO A 105 3.35 3.22 3.67
C PRO A 105 4.18 1.94 3.62
N ASN A 106 5.18 1.86 2.72
CA ASN A 106 6.00 0.67 2.57
C ASN A 106 7.49 1.03 2.62
N VAL A 107 8.15 0.69 3.72
CA VAL A 107 9.61 0.74 3.84
C VAL A 107 10.16 -0.67 3.80
N LEU A 108 11.12 -0.91 2.89
CA LEU A 108 11.86 -2.16 2.81
C LEU A 108 13.05 -2.14 3.77
N GLY A 109 13.06 -3.06 4.72
CA GLY A 109 14.04 -3.10 5.80
C GLY A 109 13.66 -2.17 6.95
N SER A 110 14.62 -1.85 7.80
CA SER A 110 14.42 -1.01 8.98
C SER A 110 15.24 0.28 8.89
N VAL A 111 14.73 1.36 9.46
CA VAL A 111 15.48 2.59 9.69
C VAL A 111 16.24 2.45 11.02
N ASP A 112 17.56 2.61 11.01
CA ASP A 112 18.36 2.53 12.23
C ASP A 112 18.17 3.79 13.09
N VAL A 113 17.41 3.63 14.18
CA VAL A 113 17.12 4.70 15.13
C VAL A 113 18.38 5.17 15.87
N ASN A 114 19.33 4.28 16.13
CA ASN A 114 20.57 4.63 16.82
C ASN A 114 21.46 5.48 15.91
N GLU A 115 21.58 5.10 14.63
CA GLU A 115 22.32 5.89 13.64
C GLU A 115 21.73 7.29 13.49
N LEU A 116 20.40 7.40 13.42
CA LEU A 116 19.72 8.68 13.33
C LEU A 116 19.91 9.52 14.60
N ALA A 117 19.79 8.93 15.79
CA ALA A 117 20.00 9.61 17.06
C ALA A 117 21.43 10.16 17.21
N GLN A 118 22.43 9.35 16.84
CA GLN A 118 23.83 9.77 16.84
C GLN A 118 24.07 10.92 15.86
N TRP A 119 23.47 10.85 14.67
CA TRP A 119 23.57 11.91 13.68
C TRP A 119 22.93 13.22 14.16
N LEU A 120 21.74 13.16 14.77
CA LEU A 120 21.08 14.32 15.38
C LEU A 120 21.91 14.91 16.54
N SER A 121 22.52 14.05 17.36
CA SER A 121 23.40 14.49 18.43
C SER A 121 24.62 15.25 17.92
N GLN A 122 25.25 14.75 16.84
CA GLN A 122 26.41 15.40 16.23
C GLN A 122 26.04 16.68 15.47
N LYS A 123 24.94 16.67 14.71
CA LYS A 123 24.55 17.76 13.82
C LYS A 123 23.83 18.89 14.55
N CYS A 124 22.91 18.53 15.45
CA CYS A 124 22.04 19.47 16.16
C CYS A 124 22.48 19.70 17.61
N HIS A 125 23.61 19.13 18.05
CA HIS A 125 24.07 19.18 19.45
C HIS A 125 23.03 18.65 20.45
N ALA A 126 22.20 17.72 19.99
CA ALA A 126 21.11 17.21 20.79
C ALA A 126 21.60 16.13 21.77
N ARG A 127 21.17 16.22 23.03
CA ARG A 127 21.44 15.18 24.03
C ARG A 127 20.54 13.97 23.78
N ILE A 128 21.11 12.76 23.80
CA ILE A 128 20.33 11.52 23.66
C ILE A 128 19.86 11.07 25.05
N ASP A 129 18.54 10.93 25.20
CA ASP A 129 17.86 10.40 26.38
C ASP A 129 17.11 9.11 25.97
N ASP A 130 17.55 7.96 26.47
CA ASP A 130 16.88 6.67 26.26
C ASP A 130 15.75 6.48 27.28
N ILE A 131 14.54 6.24 26.80
CA ILE A 131 13.34 6.05 27.61
C ILE A 131 12.82 4.62 27.42
N ASP A 132 12.66 3.91 28.54
CA ASP A 132 11.88 2.68 28.59
C ASP A 132 10.39 3.04 28.63
N VAL A 133 9.60 2.45 27.74
CA VAL A 133 8.14 2.65 27.65
C VAL A 133 7.43 2.28 28.96
N ASN A 134 8.04 1.42 29.78
CA ASN A 134 7.51 1.03 31.08
C ASN A 134 7.97 1.94 32.24
N ALA A 135 8.92 2.84 31.99
CA ALA A 135 9.44 3.75 32.99
C ALA A 135 8.68 5.08 32.97
N TYR A 136 8.46 5.65 34.16
CA TYR A 136 7.88 6.99 34.29
C TYR A 136 8.85 8.04 33.74
N ILE A 137 8.38 8.78 32.73
CA ILE A 137 9.14 9.88 32.15
C ILE A 137 9.01 11.07 33.09
N SER A 138 10.09 11.40 33.78
CA SER A 138 10.18 12.70 34.43
C SER A 138 10.58 13.74 33.39
N PRO A 139 9.74 14.74 33.08
CA PRO A 139 10.09 15.84 32.18
C PRO A 139 11.12 16.81 32.81
N SER A 140 11.79 16.42 33.89
CA SER A 140 12.63 17.31 34.69
C SER A 140 13.89 17.73 33.94
N GLN A 141 13.80 18.93 33.35
CA GLN A 141 14.90 19.87 33.07
C GLN A 141 16.08 19.32 32.23
N SER A 142 15.83 18.47 31.24
CA SER A 142 16.88 18.12 30.27
C SER A 142 17.11 19.29 29.31
N GLU A 143 18.37 19.68 29.14
CA GLU A 143 18.82 20.77 28.25
C GLU A 143 18.29 20.54 26.81
N LEU A 144 17.84 21.62 26.16
CA LEU A 144 17.45 21.62 24.76
C LEU A 144 18.68 21.98 23.90
N PRO A 145 18.87 21.40 22.71
CA PRO A 145 18.02 20.40 22.05
C PRO A 145 18.26 18.95 22.57
N ARG A 146 17.25 18.07 22.42
CA ARG A 146 17.34 16.67 22.87
C ARG A 146 16.68 15.68 21.91
N VAL A 147 17.15 14.44 21.97
CA VAL A 147 16.62 13.27 21.26
C VAL A 147 16.13 12.28 22.29
N ILE A 148 14.82 12.03 22.29
CA ILE A 148 14.17 11.02 23.13
C ILE A 148 14.01 9.75 22.29
N LYS A 149 14.59 8.64 22.75
CA LYS A 149 14.40 7.33 22.12
C LYS A 149 13.42 6.51 22.93
N ALA A 150 12.37 6.01 22.29
CA ALA A 150 11.39 5.10 22.90
C ALA A 150 11.28 3.83 22.05
N GLU A 151 11.42 2.68 22.69
CA GLU A 151 11.30 1.38 22.03
C GLU A 151 10.06 0.64 22.54
N PHE A 152 9.08 0.46 21.67
CA PHE A 152 7.88 -0.29 22.00
C PHE A 152 8.14 -1.79 21.97
N PRO A 153 7.48 -2.57 22.83
CA PRO A 153 7.52 -4.02 22.73
C PRO A 153 6.90 -4.49 21.41
N MET A 154 7.45 -5.58 20.87
CA MET A 154 6.99 -6.20 19.63
C MET A 154 5.50 -6.54 19.70
N LEU A 155 4.78 -6.24 18.61
CA LEU A 155 3.36 -6.56 18.55
C LEU A 155 3.14 -8.09 18.54
N PRO A 156 2.18 -8.60 19.32
CA PRO A 156 1.83 -10.00 19.31
C PRO A 156 1.18 -10.39 17.99
N VAL A 157 1.23 -11.68 17.64
CA VAL A 157 0.61 -12.23 16.41
C VAL A 157 -0.88 -12.55 16.62
N ASP A 158 -1.40 -12.40 17.84
CA ASP A 158 -2.75 -12.79 18.24
C ASP A 158 -3.83 -11.78 17.82
N GLU A 159 -5.12 -12.15 17.94
CA GLU A 159 -6.26 -11.28 17.57
C GLU A 159 -6.33 -9.97 18.39
N PHE A 160 -5.73 -9.92 19.58
CA PHE A 160 -5.68 -8.72 20.44
C PHE A 160 -4.67 -7.66 20.00
N ARG A 161 -4.08 -7.81 18.81
CA ARG A 161 -3.03 -6.95 18.30
C ARG A 161 -3.47 -5.50 18.09
N ALA A 162 -4.68 -5.27 17.60
CA ALA A 162 -5.26 -3.93 17.45
C ALA A 162 -5.44 -3.23 18.82
N GLY A 163 -5.91 -3.96 19.85
CA GLY A 163 -6.04 -3.42 21.20
C GLY A 163 -4.70 -3.07 21.86
N LYS A 164 -3.64 -3.84 21.60
CA LYS A 164 -2.28 -3.51 22.04
C LYS A 164 -1.74 -2.29 21.32
N LEU A 165 -1.96 -2.19 20.01
CA LEU A 165 -1.59 -1.03 19.22
C LEU A 165 -2.28 0.25 19.72
N SER A 166 -3.57 0.17 20.03
CA SER A 166 -4.36 1.26 20.63
C SER A 166 -3.83 1.71 21.99
N SER A 167 -3.31 0.77 22.79
CA SER A 167 -2.66 1.09 24.07
C SER A 167 -1.35 1.87 23.86
N TYR A 168 -0.55 1.51 22.86
CA TYR A 168 0.68 2.24 22.51
C TYR A 168 0.37 3.62 21.92
N ASP A 169 -0.69 3.74 21.13
CA ASP A 169 -1.18 5.01 20.60
C ASP A 169 -1.66 5.96 21.72
N SER A 170 -2.34 5.42 22.75
CA SER A 170 -2.73 6.18 23.93
C SER A 170 -1.52 6.66 24.76
N PHE A 171 -0.49 5.82 24.89
CA PHE A 171 0.78 6.20 25.52
C PHE A 171 1.48 7.30 24.72
N LEU A 172 1.54 7.15 23.38
CA LEU A 172 2.11 8.15 22.49
C LEU A 172 1.39 9.50 22.66
N HIS A 173 0.07 9.51 22.70
CA HIS A 173 -0.71 10.72 22.94
C HIS A 173 -0.33 11.40 24.27
N SER A 174 -0.19 10.61 25.34
CA SER A 174 0.21 11.10 26.67
C SER A 174 1.66 11.63 26.69
N LEU A 175 2.55 11.01 25.92
CA LEU A 175 3.93 11.49 25.74
C LEU A 175 3.95 12.83 25.02
N LEU A 176 3.17 12.97 23.95
CA LEU A 176 3.11 14.18 23.15
C LEU A 176 2.44 15.35 23.89
N SER A 177 1.47 15.09 24.76
CA SER A 177 0.83 16.13 25.58
C SER A 177 1.79 16.75 26.60
N THR A 178 2.79 15.98 27.06
CA THR A 178 3.84 16.49 27.95
C THR A 178 4.70 17.60 27.31
N PHE A 179 4.80 17.62 25.98
CA PHE A 179 5.64 18.55 25.21
C PHE A 179 4.83 19.57 24.38
N GLU A 180 3.62 19.93 24.79
CA GLU A 180 2.71 20.82 24.03
C GLU A 180 3.30 22.19 23.69
N ASN A 181 4.15 22.75 24.56
CA ASN A 181 4.70 24.10 24.41
C ASN A 181 6.07 24.15 23.72
N GLN A 182 6.56 23.05 23.14
CA GLN A 182 7.90 22.95 22.56
C GLN A 182 7.85 22.60 21.07
N SER A 183 8.88 23.03 20.34
CA SER A 183 9.07 22.60 18.95
C SER A 183 9.47 21.12 18.93
N LEU A 184 8.68 20.33 18.21
CA LEU A 184 8.75 18.88 18.26
C LEU A 184 8.78 18.28 16.86
N THR A 185 9.67 17.32 16.66
CA THR A 185 9.61 16.39 15.53
C THR A 185 9.51 14.96 16.06
N LEU A 186 8.47 14.25 15.64
CA LEU A 186 8.25 12.84 15.93
C LEU A 186 8.61 12.02 14.69
N LEU A 187 9.47 11.02 14.89
CA LEU A 187 9.80 10.03 13.88
C LEU A 187 9.38 8.66 14.42
N TYR A 188 8.48 8.03 13.68
CA TYR A 188 7.93 6.73 14.03
C TYR A 188 8.42 5.71 13.01
N THR A 189 9.34 4.88 13.48
CA THR A 189 9.95 3.80 12.70
C THR A 189 9.34 2.47 13.10
N THR A 190 9.16 1.60 12.12
CA THR A 190 8.60 0.28 12.35
C THR A 190 9.49 -0.80 11.74
N THR A 191 9.29 -2.03 12.18
CA THR A 191 9.86 -3.22 11.52
C THR A 191 8.77 -4.23 11.17
N PRO A 192 8.94 -4.98 10.07
CA PRO A 192 7.95 -5.92 9.60
C PRO A 192 7.72 -7.06 10.62
N PRO A 193 6.52 -7.69 10.57
CA PRO A 193 6.20 -8.81 11.43
C PRO A 193 7.10 -10.03 11.14
N PRO A 194 7.24 -10.94 12.11
CA PRO A 194 8.05 -12.15 11.92
C PRO A 194 7.41 -13.03 10.85
N ALA A 195 8.20 -13.86 10.17
CA ALA A 195 7.74 -14.69 9.05
C ALA A 195 6.57 -15.66 9.39
N SER A 196 6.30 -15.89 10.67
CA SER A 196 5.15 -16.65 11.16
C SER A 196 3.82 -15.90 11.09
N TYR A 197 3.84 -14.59 10.84
CA TYR A 197 2.64 -13.77 10.70
C TYR A 197 2.03 -13.92 9.31
N VAL A 198 0.81 -14.45 9.26
CA VAL A 198 -0.03 -14.48 8.07
C VAL A 198 -1.20 -13.54 8.31
N PRO A 199 -1.34 -12.44 7.55
CA PRO A 199 -2.48 -11.54 7.73
C PRO A 199 -3.77 -12.31 7.46
N SER A 200 -4.68 -12.32 8.45
CA SER A 200 -6.01 -12.91 8.35
C SER A 200 -6.75 -12.29 7.17
N GLN A 201 -7.34 -13.10 6.28
CA GLN A 201 -8.07 -12.63 5.09
C GLN A 201 -9.25 -11.70 5.41
N GLU A 202 -9.71 -11.65 6.66
CA GLU A 202 -10.75 -10.71 7.11
C GLU A 202 -10.30 -9.24 7.06
N ASN A 203 -9.00 -8.94 7.23
CA ASN A 203 -8.46 -7.58 7.17
C ASN A 203 -8.15 -7.11 5.73
N LEU A 204 -8.34 -7.96 4.72
CA LEU A 204 -8.18 -7.60 3.29
C LEU A 204 -9.49 -7.10 2.66
N SER A 205 -10.58 -7.06 3.41
CA SER A 205 -11.82 -6.42 2.96
C SER A 205 -11.77 -4.95 3.37
N PRO A 206 -11.62 -3.99 2.45
CA PRO A 206 -11.99 -2.62 2.77
C PRO A 206 -13.51 -2.65 3.01
N THR A 207 -13.92 -2.64 4.27
CA THR A 207 -15.31 -2.36 4.64
C THR A 207 -15.62 -0.97 4.11
N TYR A 208 -16.31 -0.91 2.97
CA TYR A 208 -16.84 0.30 2.40
C TYR A 208 -17.96 0.78 3.33
N GLU A 209 -17.65 1.65 4.29
CA GLU A 209 -18.66 2.45 4.97
C GLU A 209 -19.23 3.44 3.94
N MET A 210 -20.43 3.16 3.43
CA MET A 210 -21.25 4.16 2.74
C MET A 210 -21.91 5.06 3.79
N ASP A 211 -21.26 6.16 4.13
CA ASP A 211 -21.91 7.31 4.75
C ASP A 211 -22.56 8.18 3.67
N ASP A 212 -23.79 7.82 3.26
CA ASP A 212 -24.74 8.86 2.81
C ASP A 212 -26.20 8.36 2.89
N PRO A 213 -27.04 8.92 3.79
CA PRO A 213 -28.45 8.60 3.85
C PRO A 213 -29.25 9.56 2.94
N PHE A 214 -29.94 8.98 1.94
CA PHE A 214 -30.92 9.60 1.03
C PHE A 214 -30.41 10.38 -0.19
N ALA A 215 -30.49 9.72 -1.35
CA ALA A 215 -31.09 10.34 -2.55
C ALA A 215 -31.86 9.28 -3.34
N SER A 216 -33.15 9.20 -3.04
CA SER A 216 -34.15 8.51 -3.85
C SER A 216 -34.40 9.24 -5.18
N VAL A 217 -34.88 8.46 -6.16
CA VAL A 217 -35.69 8.84 -7.33
C VAL A 217 -34.94 9.11 -8.64
N LEU A 218 -35.11 8.16 -9.55
CA LEU A 218 -35.19 8.31 -11.01
C LEU A 218 -35.49 9.74 -11.49
N HIS A 219 -34.54 10.33 -12.22
CA HIS A 219 -34.86 11.03 -13.45
C HIS A 219 -33.71 10.85 -14.44
N GLU A 220 -33.88 9.87 -15.33
CA GLU A 220 -33.22 9.87 -16.63
C GLU A 220 -33.83 11.03 -17.44
N ASP A 221 -33.07 12.09 -17.65
CA ASP A 221 -33.31 13.00 -18.76
C ASP A 221 -31.96 13.45 -19.33
N LEU A 222 -31.60 12.83 -20.46
CA LEU A 222 -30.53 13.30 -21.34
C LEU A 222 -30.93 14.65 -21.95
N ARG A 223 -30.57 15.75 -21.29
CA ARG A 223 -30.62 17.08 -21.90
C ARG A 223 -29.23 17.51 -22.31
N ARG A 224 -28.88 17.18 -23.56
CA ARG A 224 -27.68 17.67 -24.25
C ARG A 224 -27.90 19.15 -24.58
N ASP A 225 -27.62 20.03 -23.63
CA ASP A 225 -27.58 21.47 -23.87
C ASP A 225 -26.13 21.89 -24.14
N VAL A 226 -25.86 22.19 -25.41
CA VAL A 226 -24.62 22.83 -25.87
C VAL A 226 -24.84 24.32 -25.72
N SER A 227 -24.65 24.82 -24.51
CA SER A 227 -24.71 26.25 -24.22
C SER A 227 -23.55 26.61 -23.30
N ALA A 228 -22.60 27.35 -23.86
CA ALA A 228 -21.43 27.88 -23.18
C ALA A 228 -21.85 28.68 -21.94
N HIS A 229 -21.41 28.26 -20.77
CA HIS A 229 -21.45 29.07 -19.57
C HIS A 229 -20.06 29.09 -18.93
N ASP A 230 -19.38 30.22 -19.12
CA ASP A 230 -18.27 30.68 -18.31
C ASP A 230 -18.76 30.71 -16.85
N SER A 231 -18.26 29.79 -16.03
CA SER A 231 -18.42 29.87 -14.58
C SER A 231 -17.15 29.35 -13.92
N GLU A 232 -16.50 30.25 -13.20
CA GLU A 232 -15.42 29.98 -12.25
C GLU A 232 -15.82 28.84 -11.32
N GLY A 233 -15.21 27.68 -11.53
CA GLY A 233 -15.21 26.56 -10.62
C GLY A 233 -13.89 25.85 -10.83
N THR A 234 -13.03 25.87 -9.83
CA THR A 234 -11.74 25.18 -9.79
C THR A 234 -11.93 23.71 -10.16
N LEU A 235 -11.66 23.39 -11.42
CA LEU A 235 -11.57 22.03 -11.91
C LEU A 235 -10.51 21.31 -11.07
N PRO A 236 -10.81 20.14 -10.49
CA PRO A 236 -9.78 19.40 -9.79
C PRO A 236 -8.73 18.97 -10.81
N GLU A 237 -7.51 19.45 -10.59
CA GLU A 237 -6.33 19.14 -11.37
C GLU A 237 -6.06 17.64 -11.29
N GLY A 238 -6.20 16.95 -12.43
CA GLY A 238 -5.91 15.54 -12.55
C GLY A 238 -6.35 14.98 -13.90
N GLY A 239 -5.49 14.19 -14.54
CA GLY A 239 -5.79 13.55 -15.80
C GLY A 239 -6.91 12.52 -15.65
N LEU A 240 -7.68 12.27 -16.72
CA LEU A 240 -8.75 11.26 -16.75
C LEU A 240 -8.28 9.86 -16.28
N PHE A 241 -6.97 9.59 -16.40
CA PHE A 241 -6.31 8.34 -16.03
C PHE A 241 -5.95 8.21 -14.53
N GLU A 242 -6.04 9.28 -13.75
CA GLU A 242 -5.79 9.22 -12.29
C GLU A 242 -7.06 8.83 -11.53
N ARG A 243 -8.24 9.01 -12.13
CA ARG A 243 -9.54 8.74 -11.49
C ARG A 243 -10.21 7.45 -11.94
N TYR A 244 -9.78 6.85 -13.04
CA TYR A 244 -10.37 5.62 -13.57
C TYR A 244 -9.37 4.46 -13.58
N GLN A 245 -9.61 3.47 -12.72
CA GLN A 245 -8.95 2.17 -12.80
C GLN A 245 -9.56 1.37 -13.96
N PHE A 246 -9.12 1.64 -15.19
CA PHE A 246 -9.63 1.00 -16.42
C PHE A 246 -9.57 -0.53 -16.40
N PHE A 247 -8.60 -1.09 -15.65
CA PHE A 247 -8.47 -2.52 -15.43
C PHE A 247 -8.71 -2.82 -13.95
N SER A 248 -9.98 -2.98 -13.59
CA SER A 248 -10.31 -3.55 -12.29
C SER A 248 -9.81 -5.00 -12.22
N PRO A 249 -9.47 -5.50 -11.02
CA PRO A 249 -9.02 -6.89 -10.86
C PRO A 249 -10.00 -7.91 -11.46
N ALA A 250 -11.31 -7.62 -11.39
CA ALA A 250 -12.36 -8.45 -11.99
C ALA A 250 -12.33 -8.45 -13.53
N ILE A 251 -12.14 -7.29 -14.16
CA ILE A 251 -12.04 -7.20 -15.63
C ILE A 251 -10.80 -7.94 -16.12
N PHE A 252 -9.68 -7.83 -15.40
CA PHE A 252 -8.45 -8.53 -15.78
C PHE A 252 -8.59 -10.06 -15.69
N MET A 253 -9.19 -10.56 -14.60
CA MET A 253 -9.43 -11.99 -14.42
C MET A 253 -10.40 -12.56 -15.47
N THR A 254 -11.48 -11.83 -15.78
CA THR A 254 -12.44 -12.27 -16.81
C THR A 254 -11.84 -12.24 -18.21
N LEU A 255 -10.99 -11.24 -18.52
CA LEU A 255 -10.28 -11.16 -19.79
C LEU A 255 -9.33 -12.36 -19.99
N ILE A 256 -8.60 -12.76 -18.94
CA ILE A 256 -7.72 -13.94 -19.00
C ILE A 256 -8.54 -15.22 -19.27
N VAL A 257 -9.64 -15.41 -18.54
CA VAL A 257 -10.52 -16.57 -18.74
C VAL A 257 -11.14 -16.58 -20.13
N SER A 258 -11.57 -15.41 -20.62
CA SER A 258 -12.15 -15.25 -21.97
C SER A 258 -11.15 -15.63 -23.07
N ILE A 259 -9.90 -15.17 -22.96
CA ILE A 259 -8.84 -15.53 -23.92
C ILE A 259 -8.58 -17.04 -23.91
N LEU A 260 -8.56 -17.67 -22.73
CA LEU A 260 -8.39 -19.12 -22.62
C LEU A 260 -9.52 -19.87 -23.32
N LEU A 261 -10.78 -19.47 -23.09
CA LEU A 261 -11.93 -20.09 -23.76
C LEU A 261 -11.91 -19.89 -25.28
N LEU A 262 -11.51 -18.71 -25.75
CA LEU A 262 -11.36 -18.43 -27.19
C LEU A 262 -10.26 -19.27 -27.83
N LEU A 263 -9.17 -19.57 -27.12
CA LEU A 263 -8.12 -20.47 -27.59
C LEU A 263 -8.63 -21.90 -27.78
N VAL A 264 -9.37 -22.43 -26.80
CA VAL A 264 -9.98 -23.77 -26.89
C VAL A 264 -10.99 -23.81 -28.03
N LEU A 265 -11.83 -22.78 -28.14
CA LEU A 265 -12.80 -22.66 -29.24
C LEU A 265 -12.11 -22.58 -30.61
N TYR A 266 -11.01 -21.83 -30.72
CA TYR A 266 -10.24 -21.72 -31.96
C TYR A 266 -9.71 -23.07 -32.42
N ILE A 267 -9.17 -23.88 -31.50
CA ILE A 267 -8.70 -25.24 -31.80
C ILE A 267 -9.85 -26.12 -32.26
N ALA A 268 -11.01 -26.05 -31.60
CA ALA A 268 -12.19 -26.82 -31.96
C ALA A 268 -12.72 -26.48 -33.37
N ILE A 269 -12.82 -25.18 -33.69
CA ILE A 269 -13.24 -24.71 -35.03
C ILE A 269 -12.21 -25.13 -36.08
N SER A 270 -10.92 -25.01 -35.78
CA SER A 270 -9.86 -25.43 -36.69
C SER A 270 -9.94 -26.93 -37.00
N ALA A 271 -10.20 -27.76 -35.99
CA ALA A 271 -10.40 -29.20 -36.16
C ALA A 271 -11.65 -29.51 -36.98
N LEU A 272 -12.76 -28.79 -36.75
CA LEU A 272 -14.00 -28.97 -37.49
C LEU A 272 -13.84 -28.56 -38.97
N SER A 273 -13.12 -27.48 -39.24
CA SER A 273 -12.85 -27.00 -40.60
C SER A 273 -11.95 -27.95 -41.41
N GLY A 274 -11.15 -28.78 -40.73
CA GLY A 274 -10.28 -29.78 -41.35
C GLY A 274 -10.98 -31.07 -41.76
N LEU A 275 -12.27 -31.25 -41.46
CA LEU A 275 -13.03 -32.43 -41.85
C LEU A 275 -13.30 -32.42 -43.36
N GLN A 276 -12.53 -33.21 -44.10
CA GLN A 276 -12.79 -33.50 -45.49
C GLN A 276 -13.61 -34.78 -45.61
N VAL A 277 -14.73 -34.71 -46.33
CA VAL A 277 -15.50 -35.90 -46.69
C VAL A 277 -14.86 -36.52 -47.93
N SER A 278 -14.44 -37.79 -47.83
CA SER A 278 -13.90 -38.52 -48.98
C SER A 278 -15.02 -38.94 -49.92
N TYR A 279 -15.41 -38.03 -50.81
CA TYR A 279 -16.43 -38.29 -51.84
C TYR A 279 -16.02 -39.39 -52.83
N PHE A 280 -14.73 -39.73 -52.91
CA PHE A 280 -14.22 -40.82 -53.75
C PHE A 280 -14.74 -42.20 -53.31
N ALA A 281 -14.93 -42.42 -52.00
CA ALA A 281 -15.48 -43.67 -51.48
C ALA A 281 -16.96 -43.89 -51.81
N PHE A 282 -17.68 -42.80 -52.16
CA PHE A 282 -19.07 -42.85 -52.61
C PHE A 282 -19.19 -42.80 -54.14
N SER A 283 -18.08 -42.59 -54.86
CA SER A 283 -18.07 -42.67 -56.31
C SER A 283 -18.04 -44.14 -56.73
N LYS A 284 -18.95 -44.53 -57.63
CA LYS A 284 -18.95 -45.86 -58.23
C LYS A 284 -17.69 -46.00 -59.07
N GLU A 285 -16.80 -46.92 -58.72
CA GLU A 285 -15.58 -47.18 -59.48
C GLU A 285 -15.93 -47.59 -60.92
N MET A 286 -15.74 -46.66 -61.88
CA MET A 286 -15.88 -46.91 -63.32
C MET A 286 -14.52 -47.25 -63.95
N GLY A 287 -13.66 -47.93 -63.19
CA GLY A 287 -12.40 -48.47 -63.69
C GLY A 287 -12.62 -49.77 -64.49
N PRO A 288 -11.70 -50.15 -65.39
CA PRO A 288 -11.81 -51.38 -66.21
C PRO A 288 -11.94 -52.69 -65.41
N SER A 289 -11.69 -52.66 -64.10
CA SER A 289 -11.93 -53.75 -63.14
C SER A 289 -13.41 -53.92 -62.73
N GLY A 290 -14.28 -52.92 -62.94
CA GLY A 290 -15.71 -52.98 -62.60
C GLY A 290 -16.56 -53.84 -63.56
N TYR A 291 -16.07 -54.11 -64.77
CA TYR A 291 -16.77 -54.92 -65.77
C TYR A 291 -16.56 -56.44 -65.59
N LYS A 292 -15.68 -56.87 -64.67
CA LYS A 292 -15.34 -58.29 -64.48
C LYS A 292 -16.32 -59.10 -63.62
N LYS A 293 -17.43 -58.52 -63.17
CA LYS A 293 -18.42 -59.20 -62.30
C LYS A 293 -19.74 -59.53 -62.98
N ILE A 294 -19.87 -59.34 -64.30
CA ILE A 294 -21.05 -59.77 -65.05
C ILE A 294 -20.59 -60.55 -66.29
N GLN A 295 -19.97 -61.69 -66.06
CA GLN A 295 -20.00 -62.83 -66.98
C GLN A 295 -19.77 -64.12 -66.22
#